data_AF-V5I9K8-F1
#
_entry.id   AF-V5I9K8-F1
#
_cell.length_a   1.000
_cell.length_b   1.000
_cell.length_c   1.000
_cell.angle_alpha   90.00
_cell.angle_beta   90.00
_cell.angle_gamma   90.00
#
_symmetry.space_group_name_H-M   'P 1'
#
loop_
_entity.id
_entity.type
_entity.pdbx_description
1 polymer ?
#
loop_
_entity_poly.entity_id
_entity_poly.type
_entity_poly.pdbx_seq_one_letter_code
_entity_poly.pdbx_strand_id
1 'polypeptide(L)'
;MELPSVKHTLSNCLILSVISTIVIAQMHQGFALQDRCKSKSWCHECIQTPGCAWCMDPEYKGRARCFQPASDVISNELCREEFSLNPDNMLSVTKNLALTRERSASESEVGVETGSFRHNKSWSGQGSINRNRGFSGGAAEHERVVQVAPQRLSLKLRARETYSVRMYYSQAEDYPVDLYYLMDLSKSMEDDKNKLYTLGDQLATTVKDITSNFKLGLGSVGNKLCNSCEQETPYGFRHHMTLSNNTQMFSVSPLVKFYSLTRPCSLP
;
A
#
# COMPACT_ATOMS: atom_id res chain seq x y z
N MET A 1 43.52 58.82 -0.77
CA MET A 1 43.91 57.71 0.13
C MET A 1 42.62 57.14 0.70
N GLU A 2 42.04 56.18 -0.01
CA GLU A 2 40.76 55.53 0.34
C GLU A 2 41.08 54.25 1.15
N LEU A 3 40.50 54.14 2.35
CA LEU A 3 40.68 53.04 3.31
C LEU A 3 39.73 51.86 3.01
N PRO A 4 40.22 50.67 2.59
CA PRO A 4 39.37 49.52 2.25
C PRO A 4 39.09 48.54 3.41
N SER A 5 39.53 48.82 4.64
CA SER A 5 39.57 47.82 5.73
C SER A 5 38.25 47.67 6.53
N VAL A 6 37.34 48.64 6.47
CA VAL A 6 36.17 48.69 7.39
C VAL A 6 34.98 47.85 6.90
N LYS A 7 34.82 47.66 5.59
CA LYS A 7 33.66 46.91 5.04
C LYS A 7 33.81 45.39 5.23
N HIS A 8 35.03 44.86 5.08
CA HIS A 8 35.30 43.43 5.29
C HIS A 8 35.23 43.02 6.77
N THR A 9 35.67 43.89 7.68
CA THR A 9 35.61 43.63 9.12
C THR A 9 34.17 43.63 9.64
N LEU A 10 33.32 44.56 9.17
CA LEU A 10 31.89 44.58 9.50
C LEU A 10 31.14 43.37 8.92
N SER A 11 31.44 42.97 7.67
CA SER A 11 30.82 41.81 7.04
C SER A 11 31.17 40.50 7.74
N ASN A 12 32.44 40.30 8.11
CA ASN A 12 32.88 39.12 8.83
C ASN A 12 32.30 39.06 10.27
N CYS A 13 32.12 40.21 10.92
CA CYS A 13 31.51 40.27 12.25
C CYS A 13 30.01 39.93 12.24
N LEU A 14 29.28 40.36 11.20
CA LEU A 14 27.88 39.98 10.98
C LEU A 14 27.73 38.49 10.67
N ILE A 15 28.65 37.91 9.90
CA ILE A 15 28.63 36.46 9.60
C ILE A 15 28.90 35.65 10.88
N LEU A 16 29.87 36.05 11.71
CA LEU A 16 30.17 35.37 12.97
C LEU A 16 29.03 35.48 14.00
N SER A 17 28.34 36.61 14.07
CA SER A 17 27.18 36.77 14.98
C SER A 17 25.99 35.93 14.52
N VAL A 18 25.75 35.83 13.21
CA VAL A 18 24.69 34.96 12.63
C VAL A 18 25.02 33.48 12.80
N ILE A 19 26.29 33.07 12.63
CA ILE A 19 26.70 31.69 12.89
C ILE A 19 26.56 31.36 14.37
N SER A 20 26.94 32.27 15.27
CA SER A 20 26.79 32.08 16.71
C SER A 20 25.33 31.91 17.13
N THR A 21 24.40 32.72 16.59
CA THR A 21 22.96 32.57 16.89
C THR A 21 22.36 31.30 16.30
N ILE A 22 22.78 30.86 15.11
CA ILE A 22 22.37 29.57 14.53
C ILE A 22 22.88 28.40 15.37
N VAL A 23 24.13 28.45 15.85
CA VAL A 23 24.71 27.42 16.73
C VAL A 23 23.97 27.37 18.08
N ILE A 24 23.65 28.52 18.69
CA ILE A 24 22.87 28.58 19.95
C ILE A 24 21.44 28.07 19.73
N ALA A 25 20.83 28.33 18.56
CA ALA A 25 19.51 27.79 18.21
C ALA A 25 19.52 26.27 17.99
N GLN A 26 20.62 25.71 17.47
CA GLN A 26 20.81 24.25 17.34
C GLN A 26 21.16 23.57 18.67
N MET A 27 21.77 24.28 19.63
CA MET A 27 22.08 23.77 20.97
C MET A 27 20.85 23.69 21.90
N HIS A 28 19.73 24.33 21.55
CA HIS A 28 18.49 24.28 22.35
C HIS A 28 17.61 23.04 22.10
N GLN A 29 18.12 22.00 21.41
CA GLN A 29 17.51 20.67 21.42
C GLN A 29 17.98 19.80 22.60
N GLY A 30 18.77 20.35 23.53
CA GLY A 30 18.95 19.80 24.87
C GLY A 30 17.83 20.24 25.83
N PHE A 31 16.56 20.06 25.46
CA PHE A 31 15.45 20.31 26.37
C PHE A 31 15.56 19.31 27.53
N ALA A 32 15.67 19.83 28.74
CA ALA A 32 15.87 19.12 30.00
C ALA A 32 15.28 17.69 30.01
N LEU A 33 16.12 16.70 30.32
CA LEU A 33 15.70 15.36 30.78
C LEU A 33 15.03 15.51 32.15
N GLN A 34 13.89 16.18 32.21
CA GLN A 34 12.94 15.94 33.28
C GLN A 34 12.25 14.64 32.92
N ASP A 35 12.51 13.58 33.71
CA ASP A 35 11.96 12.25 33.49
C ASP A 35 10.44 12.34 33.33
N ARG A 36 9.97 12.17 32.09
CA ARG A 36 8.56 12.32 31.71
C ARG A 36 7.66 11.37 32.50
N CYS A 37 8.23 10.24 32.93
CA CYS A 37 7.60 9.21 33.76
C CYS A 37 7.38 9.65 35.21
N LYS A 38 8.33 10.35 35.84
CA LYS A 38 8.28 10.68 37.29
C LYS A 38 7.15 11.65 37.65
N SER A 39 6.60 12.38 36.67
CA SER A 39 5.44 13.26 36.85
C SER A 39 4.10 12.53 37.04
N LYS A 40 4.05 11.21 36.80
CA LYS A 40 2.80 10.44 36.71
C LYS A 40 2.50 9.71 38.03
N SER A 41 1.37 10.04 38.66
CA SER A 41 0.95 9.47 39.94
C SER A 41 0.05 8.24 39.82
N TRP A 42 -0.44 7.92 38.62
CA TRP A 42 -1.36 6.81 38.37
C TRP A 42 -0.81 5.83 37.32
N CYS A 43 -1.12 4.53 37.51
CA CYS A 43 -0.70 3.47 36.60
C CYS A 43 -1.18 3.70 35.16
N HIS A 44 -2.47 4.00 34.96
CA HIS A 44 -3.05 4.17 33.62
C HIS A 44 -2.39 5.31 32.84
N GLU A 45 -2.00 6.39 33.51
CA GLU A 45 -1.33 7.54 32.90
C GLU A 45 0.14 7.23 32.58
N CYS A 46 0.79 6.46 33.47
CA CYS A 46 2.16 5.99 33.28
C CYS A 46 2.29 5.05 32.08
N ILE A 47 1.45 4.01 31.98
CA ILE A 47 1.54 3.01 30.90
C ILE A 47 1.14 3.58 29.53
N GLN A 48 0.35 4.65 29.49
CA GLN A 48 0.04 5.37 28.24
C GLN A 48 1.18 6.31 27.80
N THR A 49 2.17 6.52 28.66
CA THR A 49 3.36 7.31 28.32
C THR A 49 4.41 6.37 27.71
N PRO A 50 4.87 6.62 26.48
CA PRO A 50 5.88 5.79 25.82
C PRO A 50 7.18 5.75 26.62
N GLY A 51 7.78 4.56 26.74
CA GLY A 51 9.07 4.37 27.43
C GLY A 51 9.01 4.34 28.96
N CYS A 52 7.83 4.46 29.58
CA CYS A 52 7.68 4.34 31.04
C CYS A 52 7.30 2.91 31.46
N ALA A 53 7.45 2.60 32.75
CA ALA A 53 6.93 1.37 33.36
C ALA A 53 6.38 1.70 34.75
N TRP A 54 5.49 0.86 35.25
CA TRP A 54 4.84 1.07 36.55
C TRP A 54 5.24 -0.01 37.56
N CYS A 55 5.63 0.40 38.76
CA CYS A 55 5.98 -0.48 39.87
C CYS A 55 4.81 -0.66 40.85
N MET A 56 4.34 -1.90 40.99
CA MET A 56 3.26 -2.30 41.89
C MET A 56 3.76 -2.84 43.23
N ASP A 57 5.07 -2.86 43.45
CA ASP A 57 5.68 -3.42 44.66
C ASP A 57 5.23 -2.62 45.91
N PRO A 58 4.66 -3.29 46.93
CA PRO A 58 4.29 -2.66 48.21
C PRO A 58 5.48 -2.13 49.02
N GLU A 59 6.66 -2.72 48.86
CA GLU A 59 7.91 -2.33 49.54
C GLU A 59 8.62 -1.17 48.85
N TYR A 60 8.13 -0.77 47.66
CA TYR A 60 8.62 0.37 46.89
C TYR A 60 8.16 1.71 47.47
N LYS A 61 8.67 2.02 48.67
CA LYS A 61 8.34 3.23 49.44
C LYS A 61 9.34 4.35 49.15
N GLY A 62 8.85 5.59 49.09
CA GLY A 62 9.68 6.80 48.95
C GLY A 62 10.09 7.18 47.53
N ARG A 63 9.65 6.44 46.50
CA ARG A 63 9.98 6.69 45.09
C ARG A 63 8.71 6.82 44.22
N ALA A 64 8.85 7.50 43.08
CA ALA A 64 7.78 7.54 42.08
C ALA A 64 7.56 6.15 41.48
N ARG A 65 6.32 5.64 41.54
CA ARG A 65 5.98 4.32 41.00
C ARG A 65 6.09 4.23 39.48
N CYS A 66 5.97 5.36 38.79
CA CYS A 66 6.23 5.44 37.36
C CYS A 66 7.71 5.76 37.12
N PHE A 67 8.38 4.90 36.39
CA PHE A 67 9.83 4.96 36.18
C PHE A 67 10.17 4.69 34.71
N GLN A 68 11.41 4.93 34.29
CA GLN A 68 11.86 4.72 32.91
C GLN A 68 12.90 3.58 32.89
N PRO A 69 12.58 2.39 32.35
CA PRO A 69 13.46 1.22 32.40
C PRO A 69 14.87 1.47 31.85
N ALA A 70 15.00 2.28 30.79
CA ALA A 70 16.29 2.54 30.15
C ALA A 70 17.24 3.43 30.97
N SER A 71 16.71 4.31 31.83
CA SER A 71 17.52 5.22 32.66
C SER A 71 17.77 4.68 34.06
N ASP A 72 16.83 3.91 34.62
CA ASP A 72 16.90 3.45 36.02
C ASP A 72 17.73 2.16 36.22
N VAL A 73 18.22 1.55 35.13
CA VAL A 73 19.29 0.52 35.17
C VAL A 73 20.60 1.11 35.72
N ILE A 74 20.82 2.42 35.54
CA ILE A 74 22.06 3.12 35.94
C ILE A 74 22.01 3.56 37.41
N SER A 75 20.83 3.72 38.00
CA SER A 75 20.61 4.26 39.35
C SER A 75 20.45 3.21 40.46
N ASN A 76 20.51 1.90 40.14
CA ASN A 76 20.21 0.81 41.08
C ASN A 76 18.83 0.92 41.77
N GLU A 77 17.86 1.57 41.12
CA GLU A 77 16.48 1.72 41.59
C GLU A 77 15.53 0.75 40.88
N LEU A 78 15.88 -0.53 40.83
CA LEU A 78 15.07 -1.55 40.15
C LEU A 78 13.82 -1.93 40.97
N CYS A 79 12.65 -1.85 40.33
CA CYS A 79 11.45 -2.58 40.75
C CYS A 79 11.66 -4.07 40.44
N ARG A 80 11.19 -4.98 41.31
CA ARG A 80 11.21 -6.43 41.00
C ARG A 80 10.39 -6.70 39.73
N GLU A 81 10.91 -7.55 38.85
CA GLU A 81 10.27 -7.85 37.55
C GLU A 81 8.84 -8.35 37.71
N GLU A 82 8.57 -9.16 38.74
CA GLU A 82 7.25 -9.68 39.10
C GLU A 82 6.21 -8.60 39.47
N PHE A 83 6.65 -7.45 39.96
CA PHE A 83 5.81 -6.32 40.32
C PHE A 83 5.88 -5.18 39.28
N SER A 84 6.61 -5.39 38.19
CA SER A 84 6.76 -4.41 37.11
C SER A 84 5.67 -4.60 36.04
N LEU A 85 4.98 -3.52 35.71
CA LEU A 85 4.05 -3.48 34.58
C LEU A 85 4.62 -2.62 33.47
N ASN A 86 5.05 -3.30 32.40
CA ASN A 86 5.52 -2.66 31.18
C ASN A 86 4.85 -3.35 29.99
N PRO A 87 3.72 -2.83 29.47
CA PRO A 87 3.03 -3.45 28.35
C PRO A 87 3.82 -3.20 27.06
N ASP A 88 4.28 -4.29 26.44
CA ASP A 88 4.95 -4.25 25.14
C ASP A 88 3.96 -4.31 23.97
N ASN A 89 4.39 -3.76 22.83
CA ASN A 89 3.73 -3.94 21.55
C ASN A 89 3.90 -5.39 21.08
N MET A 90 2.80 -6.09 20.80
CA MET A 90 2.83 -7.47 20.27
C MET A 90 2.21 -7.55 18.88
N LEU A 91 2.93 -8.14 17.94
CA LEU A 91 2.42 -8.51 16.61
C LEU A 91 2.28 -10.03 16.54
N SER A 92 1.11 -10.49 16.13
CA SER A 92 0.86 -11.88 15.78
C SER A 92 0.32 -11.99 14.36
N VAL A 93 0.89 -12.90 13.57
CA VAL A 93 0.50 -13.11 12.18
C VAL A 93 -0.49 -14.27 12.12
N THR A 94 -1.76 -13.99 11.83
CA THR A 94 -2.83 -15.00 11.79
C THR A 94 -3.04 -15.61 10.41
N LYS A 95 -2.65 -14.90 9.33
CA LYS A 95 -2.68 -15.44 7.96
C LYS A 95 -1.51 -14.89 7.15
N ASN A 96 -0.66 -15.77 6.65
CA ASN A 96 0.54 -15.44 5.86
C ASN A 96 0.74 -16.40 4.69
N LEU A 97 -0.16 -16.32 3.71
CA LEU A 97 0.00 -16.99 2.43
C LEU A 97 1.22 -16.39 1.71
N ALA A 98 2.00 -17.28 1.10
CA ALA A 98 3.12 -16.89 0.26
C ALA A 98 2.63 -16.07 -0.94
N LEU A 99 3.47 -15.13 -1.35
CA LEU A 99 3.22 -14.34 -2.55
C LEU A 99 3.22 -15.23 -3.79
N THR A 100 2.26 -15.03 -4.68
CA THR A 100 2.19 -15.73 -5.96
C THR A 100 3.29 -15.18 -6.87
N ARG A 101 4.30 -16.01 -7.13
CA ARG A 101 5.22 -15.88 -8.27
C ARG A 101 5.03 -17.11 -9.13
N GLU A 102 5.25 -16.98 -10.43
CA GLU A 102 5.01 -18.07 -11.39
C GLU A 102 5.65 -19.39 -10.93
N ARG A 103 4.98 -20.51 -11.25
CA ARG A 103 5.62 -21.81 -11.30
C ARG A 103 6.86 -21.66 -12.18
N SER A 104 8.05 -21.70 -11.57
CA SER A 104 9.25 -22.07 -12.32
C SER A 104 8.93 -23.39 -13.02
N ALA A 105 8.80 -23.34 -14.35
CA ALA A 105 8.83 -24.52 -15.17
C ALA A 105 10.08 -25.32 -14.77
N SER A 106 9.86 -26.56 -14.33
CA SER A 106 10.85 -27.64 -14.26
C SER A 106 12.32 -27.23 -14.23
N GLU A 107 12.93 -27.16 -13.05
CA GLU A 107 14.37 -27.33 -12.94
C GLU A 107 14.67 -28.58 -12.13
N SER A 108 14.95 -29.62 -12.90
CA SER A 108 15.74 -30.79 -12.55
C SER A 108 16.96 -30.38 -11.73
N GLU A 109 17.31 -31.23 -10.77
CA GLU A 109 18.64 -31.22 -10.16
C GLU A 109 19.72 -31.30 -11.24
N VAL A 110 20.48 -30.21 -11.42
CA VAL A 110 21.87 -30.26 -11.90
C VAL A 110 22.64 -29.23 -11.10
N GLY A 111 23.47 -29.71 -10.17
CA GLY A 111 24.42 -28.86 -9.47
C GLY A 111 25.59 -28.50 -10.37
N VAL A 112 25.93 -27.21 -10.44
CA VAL A 112 27.31 -26.71 -10.66
C VAL A 112 27.46 -25.39 -9.89
N GLU A 113 28.51 -25.30 -9.09
CA GLU A 113 28.91 -24.14 -8.31
C GLU A 113 29.42 -22.98 -9.19
N THR A 114 29.13 -21.72 -8.84
CA THR A 114 30.12 -20.64 -8.59
C THR A 114 29.45 -19.27 -8.43
N GLY A 115 29.84 -18.50 -7.41
CA GLY A 115 29.49 -17.07 -7.27
C GLY A 115 29.13 -16.62 -5.86
N SER A 116 30.12 -16.53 -4.97
CA SER A 116 30.01 -16.07 -3.58
C SER A 116 29.72 -14.57 -3.46
N PHE A 117 28.74 -14.19 -2.63
CA PHE A 117 28.85 -13.02 -1.74
C PHE A 117 28.39 -13.41 -0.32
N ARG A 118 29.36 -13.64 0.56
CA ARG A 118 29.16 -13.88 1.99
C ARG A 118 28.74 -12.58 2.69
N HIS A 119 27.59 -12.60 3.36
CA HIS A 119 27.40 -11.85 4.61
C HIS A 119 27.04 -12.84 5.71
N ASN A 120 27.93 -12.97 6.70
CA ASN A 120 27.67 -13.70 7.93
C ASN A 120 26.45 -13.10 8.64
N LYS A 121 25.40 -13.90 8.82
CA LYS A 121 24.45 -13.72 9.91
C LYS A 121 24.38 -15.02 10.71
N SER A 122 25.21 -15.07 11.73
CA SER A 122 24.90 -15.83 12.93
C SER A 122 23.68 -15.17 13.57
N TRP A 123 22.52 -15.80 13.47
CA TRP A 123 21.51 -15.67 14.51
C TRP A 123 20.80 -17.00 14.73
N SER A 124 21.14 -17.59 15.86
CA SER A 124 20.41 -18.60 16.61
C SER A 124 18.98 -18.11 16.89
N GLY A 125 18.05 -18.48 16.03
CA GLY A 125 16.62 -18.49 16.32
C GLY A 125 16.16 -19.93 16.33
N GLN A 126 16.04 -20.52 17.53
CA GLN A 126 15.46 -21.84 17.71
C GLN A 126 13.94 -21.75 17.54
N GLY A 127 13.50 -21.73 16.28
CA GLY A 127 12.12 -21.93 15.88
C GLY A 127 11.98 -23.31 15.26
N SER A 128 11.23 -24.21 15.91
CA SER A 128 10.90 -25.52 15.35
C SER A 128 10.10 -25.32 14.06
N ILE A 129 10.76 -25.46 12.91
CA ILE A 129 10.09 -25.50 11.60
C ILE A 129 9.46 -26.88 11.48
N ASN A 130 8.20 -27.01 11.91
CA ASN A 130 7.41 -28.17 11.56
C ASN A 130 7.09 -28.09 10.06
N ARG A 131 7.88 -28.77 9.23
CA ARG A 131 7.67 -28.86 7.78
C ARG A 131 6.49 -29.79 7.46
N ASN A 132 5.27 -29.37 7.80
CA ASN A 132 4.10 -29.92 7.13
C ASN A 132 3.96 -29.22 5.77
N ARG A 133 4.70 -29.75 4.78
CA ARG A 133 4.37 -29.56 3.36
C ARG A 133 3.07 -30.30 3.08
N GLY A 134 1.95 -29.68 3.46
CA GLY A 134 0.63 -30.03 2.95
C GLY A 134 0.45 -29.37 1.59
N PHE A 135 0.93 -30.02 0.53
CA PHE A 135 0.46 -29.73 -0.83
C PHE A 135 -0.97 -30.25 -0.93
N SER A 136 -1.92 -29.43 -0.50
CA SER A 136 -3.34 -29.66 -0.78
C SER A 136 -3.60 -29.17 -2.20
N GLY A 137 -3.31 -30.03 -3.17
CA GLY A 137 -3.79 -29.90 -4.54
C GLY A 137 -5.31 -29.97 -4.56
N GLY A 138 -5.96 -28.82 -4.44
CA GLY A 138 -7.37 -28.62 -4.69
C GLY A 138 -7.55 -27.93 -6.03
N ALA A 139 -7.67 -28.71 -7.10
CA ALA A 139 -8.14 -28.24 -8.39
C ALA A 139 -9.63 -27.85 -8.27
N ALA A 140 -9.93 -26.57 -8.02
CA ALA A 140 -11.21 -25.89 -8.32
C ALA A 140 -11.34 -24.53 -7.59
N GLU A 141 -10.28 -23.72 -7.58
CA GLU A 141 -10.41 -22.30 -7.28
C GLU A 141 -9.49 -21.59 -8.25
N HIS A 142 -10.00 -20.59 -8.99
CA HIS A 142 -9.13 -19.66 -9.75
C HIS A 142 -7.92 -19.37 -8.87
N GLU A 143 -6.72 -19.75 -9.31
CA GLU A 143 -5.48 -19.71 -8.55
C GLU A 143 -5.44 -18.39 -7.78
N ARG A 144 -5.70 -18.43 -6.47
CA ARG A 144 -5.89 -17.21 -5.68
C ARG A 144 -4.58 -16.46 -5.69
N VAL A 145 -4.47 -15.46 -6.56
CA VAL A 145 -3.28 -14.65 -6.71
C VAL A 145 -3.08 -13.84 -5.42
N VAL A 146 -1.98 -14.12 -4.71
CA VAL A 146 -1.59 -13.43 -3.48
C VAL A 146 -0.48 -12.43 -3.82
N GLN A 147 -0.85 -11.15 -3.93
CA GLN A 147 0.13 -10.08 -4.21
C GLN A 147 0.65 -9.39 -2.96
N VAL A 148 -0.04 -9.54 -1.82
CA VAL A 148 0.32 -8.89 -0.55
C VAL A 148 0.38 -9.92 0.58
N ALA A 149 1.43 -9.83 1.39
CA ALA A 149 1.60 -10.66 2.58
C ALA A 149 2.15 -9.82 3.75
N PRO A 150 1.75 -10.09 5.00
CA PRO A 150 0.73 -11.05 5.44
C PRO A 150 -0.71 -10.55 5.21
N GLN A 151 -1.69 -11.46 5.16
CA GLN A 151 -3.10 -11.11 4.88
C GLN A 151 -3.92 -10.84 6.15
N ARG A 152 -3.49 -11.37 7.30
CA ARG A 152 -4.12 -11.08 8.60
C ARG A 152 -3.08 -10.96 9.70
N LEU A 153 -3.23 -9.88 10.47
CA LEU A 153 -2.40 -9.52 11.60
C LEU A 153 -3.30 -9.24 12.80
N SER A 154 -2.83 -9.60 13.99
CA SER A 154 -3.39 -9.14 15.26
C SER A 154 -2.30 -8.38 16.02
N LEU A 155 -2.58 -7.10 16.25
CA LEU A 155 -1.69 -6.14 16.89
C LEU A 155 -2.24 -5.77 18.26
N LYS A 156 -1.42 -5.92 19.30
CA LYS A 156 -1.65 -5.33 20.62
C LYS A 156 -0.68 -4.16 20.76
N LEU A 157 -1.22 -2.94 20.77
CA LEU A 157 -0.42 -1.72 20.81
C LEU A 157 -0.50 -1.06 22.19
N ARG A 158 0.63 -0.55 22.65
CA ARG A 158 0.75 0.39 23.74
C ARG A 158 0.29 1.77 23.27
N ALA A 159 -0.44 2.49 24.11
CA ALA A 159 -0.94 3.80 23.74
C ALA A 159 0.22 4.76 23.44
N ARG A 160 0.06 5.56 22.38
CA ARG A 160 1.01 6.60 21.95
C ARG A 160 2.39 6.09 21.53
N GLU A 161 2.56 4.78 21.38
CA GLU A 161 3.77 4.17 20.82
C GLU A 161 3.52 3.78 19.36
N THR A 162 4.50 4.01 18.50
CA THR A 162 4.43 3.64 17.09
C THR A 162 4.94 2.21 16.90
N TYR A 163 4.25 1.44 16.06
CA TYR A 163 4.67 0.10 15.69
C TYR A 163 4.69 -0.05 14.16
N SER A 164 5.86 -0.34 13.61
CA SER A 164 6.04 -0.48 12.17
C SER A 164 5.79 -1.93 11.74
N VAL A 165 4.77 -2.12 10.92
CA VAL A 165 4.47 -3.42 10.29
C VAL A 165 5.17 -3.50 8.95
N ARG A 166 5.93 -4.58 8.73
CA ARG A 166 6.51 -4.88 7.41
C ARG A 166 5.52 -5.69 6.58
N MET A 167 5.15 -5.17 5.42
CA MET A 167 4.34 -5.85 4.43
C MET A 167 5.19 -6.11 3.19
N TYR A 168 4.88 -7.18 2.48
CA TYR A 168 5.55 -7.60 1.26
C TYR A 168 4.55 -7.53 0.12
N TYR A 169 5.01 -7.02 -1.02
CA TYR A 169 4.24 -6.92 -2.24
C TYR A 169 5.00 -7.57 -3.39
N SER A 170 4.29 -8.29 -4.24
CA SER A 170 4.77 -8.72 -5.55
C SER A 170 3.68 -8.49 -6.58
N GLN A 171 4.05 -7.90 -7.71
CA GLN A 171 3.18 -7.89 -8.88
C GLN A 171 3.02 -9.32 -9.39
N ALA A 172 1.77 -9.72 -9.65
CA ALA A 172 1.52 -11.00 -10.30
C ALA A 172 1.66 -10.85 -11.80
N GLU A 173 2.36 -11.80 -12.41
CA GLU A 173 2.35 -12.01 -13.85
C GLU A 173 1.03 -12.70 -14.23
N ASP A 174 0.48 -12.39 -15.41
CA ASP A 174 -0.81 -12.90 -15.89
C ASP A 174 -2.04 -12.58 -14.99
N TYR A 175 -2.13 -11.35 -14.50
CA TYR A 175 -3.28 -10.90 -13.70
C TYR A 175 -4.52 -10.69 -14.58
N PRO A 176 -5.74 -11.11 -14.18
CA PRO A 176 -6.93 -10.94 -14.98
C PRO A 176 -7.26 -9.46 -15.21
N VAL A 177 -7.60 -9.11 -16.45
CA VAL A 177 -7.96 -7.74 -16.85
C VAL A 177 -9.38 -7.72 -17.39
N ASP A 178 -10.21 -6.88 -16.79
CA ASP A 178 -11.55 -6.57 -17.28
C ASP A 178 -11.54 -5.16 -17.89
N LEU A 179 -11.82 -5.04 -19.19
CA LEU A 179 -11.92 -3.77 -19.91
C LEU A 179 -13.36 -3.51 -20.33
N TYR A 180 -13.95 -2.42 -19.84
CA TYR A 180 -15.30 -1.99 -20.24
C TYR A 180 -15.21 -0.74 -21.12
N TYR A 181 -15.51 -0.89 -22.40
CA TYR A 181 -15.44 0.20 -23.37
C TYR A 181 -16.75 0.99 -23.38
N LEU A 182 -16.68 2.28 -23.08
CA LEU A 182 -17.82 3.20 -23.06
C LEU A 182 -17.69 4.23 -24.17
N MET A 183 -18.57 4.17 -25.16
CA MET A 183 -18.54 5.06 -26.33
C MET A 183 -19.58 6.18 -26.27
N ASP A 184 -19.27 7.33 -26.84
CA ASP A 184 -20.27 8.34 -27.19
C ASP A 184 -20.84 8.02 -28.57
N LEU A 185 -22.16 8.00 -28.71
CA LEU A 185 -22.87 7.81 -29.99
C LEU A 185 -23.45 9.11 -30.56
N SER A 186 -22.88 10.26 -30.19
CA SER A 186 -23.17 11.55 -30.79
C SER A 186 -22.76 11.64 -32.27
N LYS A 187 -23.33 12.62 -33.01
CA LYS A 187 -23.00 12.86 -34.43
C LYS A 187 -21.50 13.06 -34.68
N SER A 188 -20.79 13.66 -33.72
CA SER A 188 -19.35 13.91 -33.83
C SER A 188 -18.49 12.65 -33.73
N MET A 189 -19.05 11.52 -33.27
CA MET A 189 -18.34 10.23 -33.14
C MET A 189 -18.68 9.24 -34.25
N GLU A 190 -19.37 9.70 -35.30
CA GLU A 190 -19.88 8.84 -36.37
C GLU A 190 -18.77 8.14 -37.17
N ASP A 191 -17.65 8.81 -37.43
CA ASP A 191 -16.52 8.22 -38.17
C ASP A 191 -15.70 7.25 -37.30
N ASP A 192 -15.54 7.55 -36.01
CA ASP A 192 -14.81 6.70 -35.06
C ASP A 192 -15.57 5.41 -34.73
N LYS A 193 -16.91 5.41 -34.81
CA LYS A 193 -17.71 4.18 -34.73
C LYS A 193 -17.21 3.12 -35.70
N ASN A 194 -16.90 3.51 -36.94
CA ASN A 194 -16.43 2.59 -37.97
C ASN A 194 -15.01 2.06 -37.68
N LYS A 195 -14.14 2.91 -37.10
CA LYS A 195 -12.78 2.51 -36.69
C LYS A 195 -12.79 1.60 -35.46
N LEU A 196 -13.74 1.78 -34.55
CA LEU A 196 -13.83 0.95 -33.34
C LEU A 196 -14.15 -0.51 -33.65
N TYR A 197 -14.92 -0.79 -34.71
CA TYR A 197 -15.18 -2.18 -35.12
C TYR A 197 -13.91 -2.92 -35.56
N THR A 198 -13.04 -2.25 -36.32
CA THR A 198 -11.81 -2.86 -36.81
C THR A 198 -10.76 -2.98 -35.70
N LEU A 199 -10.75 -2.04 -34.75
CA LEU A 199 -9.81 -2.02 -33.63
C LEU A 199 -10.17 -2.99 -32.49
N GLY A 200 -11.44 -3.39 -32.37
CA GLY A 200 -11.89 -4.27 -31.28
C GLY A 200 -11.18 -5.62 -31.21
N ASP A 201 -11.00 -6.26 -32.37
CA ASP A 201 -10.32 -7.56 -32.46
C ASP A 201 -8.80 -7.44 -32.27
N GLN A 202 -8.22 -6.34 -32.76
CA GLN A 202 -6.81 -6.03 -32.54
C GLN A 202 -6.52 -5.79 -31.06
N LEU A 203 -7.32 -4.94 -30.40
CA LEU A 203 -7.19 -4.67 -28.96
C LEU A 203 -7.29 -5.95 -28.14
N ALA A 204 -8.29 -6.78 -28.45
CA ALA A 204 -8.48 -8.08 -27.83
C ALA A 204 -7.28 -9.00 -27.96
N THR A 205 -6.65 -9.04 -29.14
CA THR A 205 -5.47 -9.86 -29.41
C THR A 205 -4.26 -9.33 -28.64
N THR A 206 -4.00 -8.02 -28.72
CA THR A 206 -2.86 -7.40 -28.03
C THR A 206 -2.95 -7.53 -26.51
N VAL A 207 -4.16 -7.46 -25.93
CA VAL A 207 -4.33 -7.63 -24.48
C VAL A 207 -4.25 -9.10 -24.06
N LYS A 208 -4.67 -10.04 -24.91
CA LYS A 208 -4.47 -11.48 -24.70
C LYS A 208 -2.99 -11.90 -24.65
N ASP A 209 -2.12 -11.16 -25.34
CA ASP A 209 -0.67 -11.37 -25.27
C ASP A 209 -0.07 -10.93 -23.92
N ILE A 210 -0.76 -10.04 -23.18
CA ILE A 210 -0.33 -9.54 -21.87
C ILE A 210 -0.94 -10.37 -20.73
N THR A 211 -2.19 -10.82 -20.89
CA THR A 211 -2.92 -11.61 -19.90
C THR A 211 -3.82 -12.64 -20.57
N SER A 212 -3.71 -13.89 -20.13
CA SER A 212 -4.53 -15.02 -20.56
C SER A 212 -6.00 -14.85 -20.13
N ASN A 213 -6.26 -14.09 -19.06
CA ASN A 213 -7.60 -13.88 -18.50
C ASN A 213 -8.08 -12.45 -18.76
N PHE A 214 -8.40 -12.18 -20.03
CA PHE A 214 -8.96 -10.92 -20.49
C PHE A 214 -10.47 -11.00 -20.71
N LYS A 215 -11.22 -10.02 -20.21
CA LYS A 215 -12.63 -9.81 -20.55
C LYS A 215 -12.88 -8.42 -21.11
N LEU A 216 -13.72 -8.35 -22.13
CA LEU A 216 -14.12 -7.12 -22.79
C LEU A 216 -15.63 -6.92 -22.64
N GLY A 217 -16.05 -5.69 -22.41
CA GLY A 217 -17.45 -5.27 -22.32
C GLY A 217 -17.70 -3.97 -23.09
N LEU A 218 -18.97 -3.68 -23.39
CA LEU A 218 -19.36 -2.55 -24.24
C LEU A 218 -20.60 -1.81 -23.73
N GLY A 219 -20.53 -0.49 -23.72
CA GLY A 219 -21.68 0.39 -23.50
C GLY A 219 -21.58 1.66 -24.31
N SER A 220 -22.71 2.37 -24.45
CA SER A 220 -22.75 3.70 -25.04
C SER A 220 -23.43 4.71 -24.14
N VAL A 221 -23.03 5.97 -24.30
CA VAL A 221 -23.67 7.15 -23.74
C VAL A 221 -24.29 7.91 -24.91
N GLY A 222 -25.53 8.33 -24.74
CA GLY A 222 -26.25 9.14 -25.71
C GLY A 222 -26.72 10.45 -25.08
N ASN A 223 -27.21 11.35 -25.92
CA ASN A 223 -27.83 12.57 -25.44
C ASN A 223 -29.30 12.29 -25.03
N LYS A 224 -29.75 12.91 -23.94
CA LYS A 224 -31.14 12.82 -23.47
C LYS A 224 -32.07 13.80 -24.19
N LEU A 225 -31.51 14.73 -24.98
CA LEU A 225 -32.25 15.82 -25.62
C LEU A 225 -32.55 15.47 -27.08
N CYS A 226 -33.83 15.47 -27.44
CA CYS A 226 -34.33 15.28 -28.81
C CYS A 226 -34.65 16.65 -29.43
N ASN A 227 -33.64 17.35 -29.93
CA ASN A 227 -33.81 18.66 -30.57
C ASN A 227 -33.82 18.60 -32.11
N SER A 228 -33.47 17.46 -32.72
CA SER A 228 -33.69 17.16 -34.14
C SER A 228 -33.85 15.65 -34.31
N CYS A 229 -35.04 15.17 -34.67
CA CYS A 229 -35.43 13.75 -34.72
C CYS A 229 -34.85 12.99 -35.93
N GLU A 230 -33.58 13.22 -36.25
CA GLU A 230 -32.84 12.49 -37.29
C GLU A 230 -31.90 11.42 -36.70
N GLN A 231 -31.82 11.34 -35.36
CA GLN A 231 -30.98 10.39 -34.63
C GLN A 231 -31.81 9.44 -33.75
N GLU A 232 -31.19 8.31 -33.38
CA GLU A 232 -31.76 7.28 -32.50
C GLU A 232 -32.47 7.88 -31.26
N THR A 233 -33.49 7.17 -30.75
CA THR A 233 -34.25 7.59 -29.56
C THR A 233 -33.32 8.03 -28.43
N PRO A 234 -33.50 9.22 -27.82
CA PRO A 234 -32.57 9.74 -26.83
C PRO A 234 -32.48 8.81 -25.62
N TYR A 235 -31.26 8.41 -25.26
CA TYR A 235 -30.98 7.62 -24.06
C TYR A 235 -29.72 8.18 -23.38
N GLY A 236 -29.66 8.10 -22.06
CA GLY A 236 -28.47 8.55 -21.32
C GLY A 236 -27.33 7.54 -21.39
N PHE A 237 -27.60 6.30 -21.03
CA PHE A 237 -26.63 5.21 -21.06
C PHE A 237 -27.32 3.93 -21.54
N ARG A 238 -26.61 3.13 -22.31
CA ARG A 238 -27.05 1.80 -22.74
C ARG A 238 -25.90 0.81 -22.60
N HIS A 239 -26.17 -0.29 -21.90
CA HIS A 239 -25.30 -1.45 -21.87
C HIS A 239 -25.54 -2.31 -23.11
N HIS A 240 -24.49 -2.59 -23.89
CA HIS A 240 -24.58 -3.38 -25.13
C HIS A 240 -24.04 -4.80 -24.96
N MET A 241 -22.96 -4.97 -24.19
CA MET A 241 -22.28 -6.26 -24.03
C MET A 241 -21.69 -6.39 -22.64
N THR A 242 -22.03 -7.50 -21.97
CA THR A 242 -21.43 -7.88 -20.68
C THR A 242 -19.94 -8.21 -20.85
N LEU A 243 -19.18 -8.16 -19.76
CA LEU A 243 -17.79 -8.59 -19.75
C LEU A 243 -17.70 -10.05 -20.17
N SER A 244 -17.06 -10.32 -21.30
CA SER A 244 -16.89 -11.65 -21.86
C SER A 244 -15.46 -11.87 -22.34
N ASN A 245 -14.99 -13.12 -22.28
CA ASN A 245 -13.72 -13.55 -22.86
C ASN A 245 -13.79 -13.73 -24.39
N ASN A 246 -15.01 -13.82 -24.95
CA ASN A 246 -15.22 -13.96 -26.38
C ASN A 246 -15.18 -12.59 -27.05
N THR A 247 -14.00 -12.25 -27.55
CA THR A 247 -13.72 -10.96 -28.18
C THR A 247 -14.43 -10.77 -29.52
N GLN A 248 -14.88 -11.85 -30.16
CA GLN A 248 -15.72 -11.78 -31.36
C GLN A 248 -17.12 -11.23 -31.06
N MET A 249 -17.59 -11.29 -29.80
CA MET A 249 -18.86 -10.63 -29.46
C MET A 249 -18.78 -9.11 -29.61
N PHE A 250 -17.59 -8.51 -29.52
CA PHE A 250 -17.41 -7.08 -29.70
C PHE A 250 -17.62 -6.66 -31.16
N SER A 251 -17.09 -7.42 -32.12
CA SER A 251 -17.25 -7.14 -33.55
C SER A 251 -18.68 -7.42 -34.05
N VAL A 252 -19.38 -8.35 -33.41
CA VAL A 252 -20.77 -8.76 -33.75
C VAL A 252 -21.82 -8.01 -32.93
N SER A 253 -21.42 -7.26 -31.90
CA SER A 253 -22.33 -6.55 -30.98
C SER A 253 -23.23 -5.57 -31.76
N PRO A 254 -24.53 -5.50 -31.44
CA PRO A 254 -25.56 -4.92 -32.30
C PRO A 254 -25.59 -3.38 -32.34
N LEU A 255 -24.44 -2.71 -32.31
CA LEU A 255 -24.31 -1.32 -32.74
C LEU A 255 -24.66 -1.13 -34.23
N VAL A 256 -24.69 -2.23 -34.99
CA VAL A 256 -24.94 -2.28 -36.45
C VAL A 256 -26.43 -2.36 -36.80
N LYS A 257 -27.33 -2.76 -35.89
CA LYS A 257 -28.78 -2.85 -36.24
C LYS A 257 -29.59 -1.57 -35.99
N PHE A 258 -29.03 -0.56 -35.34
CA PHE A 258 -29.83 0.61 -34.94
C PHE A 258 -29.85 1.77 -35.95
N TYR A 259 -28.90 1.86 -36.88
CA TYR A 259 -28.93 2.89 -37.94
C TYR A 259 -29.53 2.42 -39.27
N SER A 260 -29.73 1.11 -39.48
CA SER A 260 -30.37 0.58 -40.71
C SER A 260 -31.90 0.55 -40.63
N LEU A 261 -32.49 1.01 -39.53
CA LEU A 261 -33.94 1.15 -39.34
C LEU A 261 -34.30 2.61 -39.03
N THR A 262 -33.77 3.54 -39.83
CA THR A 262 -34.39 4.87 -39.98
C THR A 262 -35.74 4.69 -40.67
N ARG A 263 -36.78 4.35 -39.88
CA ARG A 263 -38.14 4.60 -40.34
C ARG A 263 -38.30 6.12 -40.42
N PRO A 264 -38.64 6.70 -41.58
CA PRO A 264 -38.97 8.11 -41.64
C PRO A 264 -40.12 8.36 -40.64
N CYS A 265 -39.95 9.33 -39.76
CA CYS A 265 -41.06 9.84 -38.97
C CYS A 265 -42.14 10.31 -39.96
N SER A 266 -43.22 9.56 -40.07
CA SER A 266 -44.47 10.07 -40.62
C SER A 266 -44.94 11.17 -39.66
N LEU A 267 -44.71 12.43 -40.05
CA LEU A 267 -45.32 13.59 -39.42
C LEU A 267 -46.86 13.48 -39.60
N PRO A 268 -47.66 13.82 -38.56
CA PRO A 268 -49.11 13.92 -38.66
C PRO A 268 -49.57 15.10 -39.53
#